data_AF-A0A815QRN9-F1
#
_entry.id   AF-A0A815QRN9-F1
#
_cell.length_a   1.000
_cell.length_b   1.000
_cell.length_c   1.000
_cell.angle_alpha   90.00
_cell.angle_beta   90.00
_cell.angle_gamma   90.00
#
_symmetry.space_group_name_H-M   'P 1'
#
loop_
_entity.id
_entity.type
_entity.pdbx_description
1 polymer ?
#
loop_
_entity_poly.entity_id
_entity_poly.type
_entity_poly.pdbx_seq_one_letter_code
_entity_poly.pdbx_strand_id
1 'polypeptide(L)'
;MSRYHYRPYKPETTRRLYGDPHPNVYIPLKDKFEGTTTTGDAFQGRLGRAAEPCIPEVRTINNKGKHDHNTNYRMDYHSHGLSLCASKAFTIAQNNETNPTPISTK
;
A
#
# COMPACT_ATOMS: atom_id res chain seq x y z
N MET A 1 102.85 53.28 10.17
CA MET A 1 101.85 52.18 10.23
C MET A 1 101.23 52.01 8.84
N SER A 2 101.40 50.85 8.21
CA SER A 2 100.98 50.55 6.83
C SER A 2 99.45 50.42 6.74
N ARG A 3 98.82 51.09 5.75
CA ARG A 3 97.36 51.03 5.46
C ARG A 3 96.90 49.67 4.91
N TYR A 4 97.81 48.75 4.60
CA TYR A 4 97.48 47.52 3.86
C TYR A 4 97.06 46.34 4.74
N HIS A 5 97.15 46.46 6.07
CA HIS A 5 96.83 45.36 7.00
C HIS A 5 95.42 45.44 7.61
N TYR A 6 94.65 46.49 7.31
CA TYR A 6 93.28 46.60 7.82
C TYR A 6 92.27 46.12 6.77
N ARG A 7 91.53 45.07 7.09
CA ARG A 7 90.30 44.69 6.39
C ARG A 7 89.11 44.98 7.31
N PRO A 8 88.12 45.78 6.89
CA PRO A 8 86.96 46.06 7.73
C PRO A 8 86.20 44.75 7.99
N TYR A 9 86.02 44.44 9.27
CA TYR A 9 85.25 43.28 9.70
C TYR A 9 83.79 43.45 9.28
N LYS A 10 83.26 42.49 8.50
CA LYS A 10 81.85 42.41 8.17
C LYS A 10 81.24 41.30 9.01
N PRO A 11 80.32 41.59 9.94
CA PRO A 11 79.62 40.54 10.67
C PRO A 11 78.79 39.70 9.70
N GLU A 12 78.88 38.37 9.80
CA GLU A 12 78.16 37.42 8.93
C GLU A 12 76.65 37.38 9.22
N THR A 13 76.23 37.86 10.39
CA THR A 13 74.83 37.83 10.82
C THR A 13 74.31 39.23 11.14
N THR A 14 73.09 39.51 10.67
CA THR A 14 72.37 40.74 11.01
C THR A 14 72.00 40.72 12.49
N ARG A 15 72.19 41.85 13.18
CA ARG A 15 71.79 42.03 14.58
C ARG A 15 70.29 41.77 14.73
N ARG A 16 69.92 40.74 15.49
CA ARG A 16 68.52 40.47 15.86
C ARG A 16 68.06 41.51 16.89
N LEU A 17 66.92 42.14 16.65
CA LEU A 17 66.30 43.07 17.60
C LEU A 17 65.50 42.28 18.64
N TYR A 18 65.32 42.84 19.83
CA TYR A 18 64.67 42.17 20.97
C TYR A 18 63.19 41.79 20.72
N GLY A 19 62.58 42.25 19.62
CA GLY A 19 61.20 41.95 19.23
C GLY A 19 61.03 41.07 17.99
N ASP A 20 62.12 40.64 17.35
CA ASP A 20 62.00 39.82 16.14
C ASP A 20 61.47 38.43 16.52
N PRO A 21 60.39 37.94 15.89
CA PRO A 21 59.84 36.63 16.19
C PRO A 21 60.90 35.57 15.92
N HIS A 22 61.30 34.85 16.97
CA HIS A 22 62.27 33.79 16.84
C HIS A 22 61.64 32.62 16.05
N PRO A 23 62.34 32.02 15.08
CA PRO A 23 61.76 30.98 14.23
C PRO A 23 61.29 29.73 14.99
N ASN A 24 61.68 29.57 16.27
CA ASN A 24 61.29 28.45 17.12
C ASN A 24 60.21 28.83 18.16
N VAL A 25 59.57 30.00 18.06
CA VAL A 25 58.47 30.37 18.97
C VAL A 25 57.17 29.78 18.44
N TYR A 26 56.68 28.74 19.10
CA TYR A 26 55.36 28.18 18.85
C TYR A 26 54.29 29.15 19.36
N ILE A 27 53.42 29.62 18.45
CA ILE A 27 52.23 30.40 18.79
C ILE A 27 51.04 29.44 18.69
N PRO A 28 50.38 29.08 19.81
CA PRO A 28 49.22 28.21 19.74
C PRO A 28 48.08 28.90 19.00
N LEU A 29 47.38 28.13 18.16
CA LEU A 29 46.14 28.55 17.53
C LEU A 29 45.12 28.91 18.64
N LYS A 30 44.53 30.09 18.54
CA LYS A 30 43.54 30.61 19.51
C LYS A 30 42.11 30.19 19.20
N ASP A 31 41.92 29.42 18.14
CA ASP A 31 40.59 29.02 17.70
C ASP A 31 39.95 28.11 18.73
N LYS A 32 38.68 28.37 19.02
CA LYS A 32 37.92 27.61 19.99
C LYS A 32 37.42 26.33 19.35
N PHE A 33 37.38 25.25 20.13
CA PHE A 33 36.68 24.05 19.71
C PHE A 33 35.17 24.30 19.75
N GLU A 34 34.47 24.07 18.64
CA GLU A 34 33.02 24.30 18.48
C GLU A 34 32.14 23.39 19.36
N GLY A 35 32.72 22.37 20.00
CA GLY A 35 32.04 21.57 21.02
C GLY A 35 31.05 20.53 20.49
N THR A 36 30.88 20.42 19.17
CA THR A 36 30.02 19.40 18.55
C THR A 36 30.80 18.16 18.16
N THR A 37 30.14 17.02 18.21
CA THR A 37 30.72 15.73 17.80
C THR A 37 29.88 15.16 16.67
N THR A 38 30.51 14.40 15.77
CA THR A 38 29.82 13.74 14.66
C THR A 38 28.63 12.90 15.15
N THR A 39 28.73 12.30 16.33
CA THR A 39 27.65 11.53 16.95
C THR A 39 26.49 12.42 17.41
N GLY A 40 26.78 13.56 18.06
CA GLY A 40 25.75 14.50 18.50
C GLY A 40 24.96 15.11 17.33
N ASP A 41 25.63 15.29 16.19
CA ASP A 41 24.99 15.80 14.97
C ASP A 41 24.22 14.70 14.22
N ALA A 42 24.78 13.49 14.13
CA ALA A 42 24.18 12.40 13.36
C ALA A 42 22.96 11.76 14.04
N PHE A 43 22.97 11.64 15.37
CA PHE A 43 21.97 10.88 16.13
C PHE A 43 21.03 11.79 16.92
N GLN A 44 20.28 12.60 16.20
CA GLN A 44 19.20 13.41 16.79
C GLN A 44 17.86 12.68 16.73
N GLY A 45 17.02 12.90 17.74
CA GLY A 45 15.65 12.38 17.74
C GLY A 45 14.86 12.95 16.57
N ARG A 46 14.28 12.07 15.74
CA ARG A 46 13.43 12.46 14.60
C ARG A 46 12.00 12.04 14.88
N LEU A 47 11.05 12.85 14.42
CA LEU A 47 9.64 12.46 14.44
C LEU A 47 9.45 11.27 13.50
N GLY A 48 8.95 10.16 14.05
CA GLY A 48 8.57 8.99 13.27
C GLY A 48 7.28 9.24 12.50
N ARG A 49 7.11 8.53 11.38
CA ARG A 49 5.81 8.46 10.68
C ARG A 49 4.98 7.35 11.32
N ALA A 50 3.70 7.62 11.57
CA ALA A 50 2.76 6.57 11.97
C ALA A 50 2.67 5.51 10.86
N ALA A 51 2.58 4.23 11.24
CA ALA A 51 2.38 3.15 10.29
C ALA A 51 1.02 3.30 9.60
N GLU A 52 0.99 3.07 8.29
CA GLU A 52 -0.27 3.06 7.54
C GLU A 52 -1.12 1.86 7.95
N PRO A 53 -2.44 2.02 8.13
CA PRO A 53 -3.32 0.92 8.47
C PRO A 53 -3.46 -0.05 7.29
N CYS A 54 -3.15 -1.33 7.52
CA CYS A 54 -3.38 -2.41 6.56
C CYS A 54 -4.81 -2.96 6.72
N ILE A 55 -5.81 -2.14 6.38
CA ILE A 55 -7.22 -2.54 6.45
C ILE A 55 -7.63 -3.10 5.07
N PRO A 56 -8.19 -4.31 4.99
CA PRO A 56 -8.63 -4.88 3.72
C PRO A 56 -9.82 -4.11 3.14
N GLU A 57 -9.82 -3.91 1.82
CA GLU A 57 -10.96 -3.33 1.11
C GLU A 57 -12.15 -4.30 1.11
N VAL A 58 -13.28 -3.88 1.69
CA VAL A 58 -14.54 -4.63 1.57
C VAL A 58 -15.17 -4.30 0.22
N ARG A 59 -15.05 -5.21 -0.74
CA ARG A 59 -15.77 -5.10 -2.03
C ARG A 59 -17.15 -5.71 -1.90
N THR A 60 -18.18 -4.98 -2.34
CA THR A 60 -19.54 -5.51 -2.42
C THR A 60 -19.64 -6.54 -3.55
N ILE A 61 -20.01 -7.77 -3.22
CA ILE A 61 -20.32 -8.79 -4.22
C ILE A 61 -21.74 -8.54 -4.74
N ASN A 62 -21.90 -8.52 -6.07
CA ASN A 62 -23.21 -8.36 -6.68
C ASN A 62 -24.02 -9.66 -6.55
N ASN A 63 -24.94 -9.69 -5.58
CA ASN A 63 -25.80 -10.84 -5.31
C ASN A 63 -27.09 -10.86 -6.15
N LYS A 64 -27.21 -10.05 -7.22
CA LYS A 64 -28.44 -9.93 -8.03
C LYS A 64 -28.57 -10.95 -9.16
N GLY A 65 -27.97 -12.13 -9.04
CA GLY A 65 -28.11 -13.20 -10.03
C GLY A 65 -29.49 -13.87 -9.95
N LYS A 66 -30.15 -14.08 -11.10
CA LYS A 66 -31.34 -14.95 -11.15
C LYS A 66 -30.87 -16.40 -11.11
N HIS A 67 -31.15 -17.09 -10.01
CA HIS A 67 -30.88 -18.52 -9.86
C HIS A 67 -32.07 -19.33 -10.39
N ASP A 68 -31.81 -20.28 -11.29
CA ASP A 68 -32.80 -21.28 -11.68
C ASP A 68 -32.84 -22.38 -10.61
N HIS A 69 -34.04 -22.63 -10.07
CA HIS A 69 -34.27 -23.63 -9.02
C HIS A 69 -34.98 -24.88 -9.57
N ASN A 70 -35.05 -25.03 -10.89
CA ASN A 70 -35.57 -26.24 -11.50
C ASN A 70 -34.59 -27.40 -11.34
N THR A 71 -35.16 -28.56 -11.06
CA THR A 71 -34.45 -29.84 -11.00
C THR A 71 -35.04 -30.77 -12.04
N ASN A 72 -34.26 -31.74 -12.52
CA ASN A 72 -34.74 -32.74 -13.49
C ASN A 72 -36.01 -33.43 -12.97
N TYR A 73 -36.05 -33.80 -11.69
CA TYR A 73 -37.22 -34.42 -11.07
C TYR A 73 -38.49 -33.55 -11.19
N ARG A 74 -38.38 -32.24 -10.90
CA ARG A 74 -39.52 -31.31 -10.96
C ARG A 74 -40.03 -31.11 -12.39
N MET A 75 -39.14 -31.21 -13.37
CA MET A 75 -39.48 -31.08 -14.79
C MET A 75 -40.09 -32.36 -15.36
N ASP A 76 -39.54 -33.51 -14.97
CA ASP A 76 -39.87 -34.80 -15.57
C ASP A 76 -41.10 -35.46 -14.93
N TYR A 77 -41.31 -35.26 -13.63
CA TYR A 77 -42.37 -35.91 -12.87
C TYR A 77 -43.42 -34.91 -12.42
N HIS A 78 -44.24 -34.45 -13.36
CA HIS A 78 -45.43 -33.65 -13.07
C HIS A 78 -46.70 -34.48 -13.20
N SER A 79 -47.80 -34.02 -12.59
CA SER A 79 -49.10 -34.70 -12.74
C SER A 79 -49.50 -34.72 -14.21
N HIS A 80 -49.73 -35.91 -14.76
CA HIS A 80 -50.38 -36.07 -16.05
C HIS A 80 -51.90 -36.17 -15.83
N GLY A 81 -52.67 -35.52 -16.70
CA GLY A 81 -54.12 -35.71 -16.73
C GLY A 81 -54.44 -37.18 -16.99
N LEU A 82 -55.25 -37.79 -16.12
CA LEU A 82 -55.69 -39.17 -16.33
C LEU A 82 -56.77 -39.20 -17.41
N SER A 83 -56.60 -40.06 -18.42
CA SER A 83 -57.64 -40.32 -19.41
C SER A 83 -58.81 -41.06 -18.76
N LEU A 84 -60.03 -40.76 -19.21
CA LEU A 84 -61.21 -41.47 -18.79
C LEU A 84 -61.14 -42.92 -19.29
N CYS A 85 -61.37 -43.90 -18.42
CA CYS A 85 -61.41 -45.29 -18.87
C CYS A 85 -62.61 -45.54 -19.78
N ALA A 86 -62.46 -46.46 -20.74
CA ALA A 86 -63.47 -46.73 -21.75
C ALA A 86 -64.84 -47.08 -21.16
N SER A 87 -64.89 -47.81 -20.03
CA SER A 87 -66.14 -48.15 -19.36
C SER A 87 -66.87 -46.92 -18.83
N LYS A 88 -66.16 -46.00 -18.16
CA LYS A 88 -66.74 -44.73 -17.69
C LYS A 88 -67.16 -43.84 -18.86
N ALA A 89 -66.37 -43.79 -19.93
CA ALA A 89 -66.72 -43.05 -21.13
C ALA A 89 -68.02 -43.57 -21.76
N PHE A 90 -68.17 -44.89 -21.82
CA PHE A 90 -69.38 -45.55 -22.34
C PHE A 90 -70.61 -45.27 -21.47
N THR A 91 -70.49 -45.36 -20.14
CA THR A 91 -71.61 -45.01 -19.23
C THR A 91 -72.03 -43.55 -19.38
N ILE A 92 -71.07 -42.63 -19.55
CA ILE A 92 -71.38 -41.22 -19.81
C ILE A 92 -72.11 -41.04 -21.15
N ALA A 93 -71.66 -41.72 -22.22
CA ALA A 93 -72.32 -41.67 -23.52
C ALA A 93 -73.77 -42.20 -23.45
N GLN A 94 -73.99 -43.34 -22.81
CA GLN A 94 -75.33 -43.91 -22.61
C GLN A 94 -76.24 -42.99 -21.78
N ASN A 95 -75.70 -42.36 -20.74
CA ASN A 95 -76.47 -41.43 -19.91
C ASN A 95 -76.84 -40.14 -20.67
N ASN A 96 -75.97 -39.67 -21.58
CA ASN A 96 -76.24 -38.52 -22.43
C ASN A 96 -77.30 -38.80 -23.50
N GLU A 97 -77.39 -40.04 -23.99
CA GLU A 97 -78.45 -40.47 -24.91
C GLU A 97 -79.79 -40.66 -24.21
N THR A 98 -79.80 -41.12 -22.96
CA THR A 98 -81.02 -41.40 -22.19
C THR A 98 -81.60 -40.18 -21.48
N ASN A 99 -80.81 -39.15 -21.20
CA ASN A 99 -81.29 -37.85 -20.72
C ASN A 99 -80.55 -36.71 -21.43
N PRO A 100 -81.03 -36.24 -22.58
CA PRO A 100 -80.48 -35.04 -23.19
C PRO A 100 -80.73 -33.86 -22.25
N THR A 101 -79.66 -33.26 -21.72
CA THR A 101 -79.77 -32.05 -20.91
C THR A 101 -80.41 -30.93 -21.76
N PRO A 102 -81.40 -30.18 -21.23
CA PRO A 102 -82.00 -29.09 -21.99
C PRO A 102 -80.95 -28.02 -22.24
N ILE A 103 -80.79 -27.64 -23.51
CA ILE A 103 -79.89 -26.58 -23.95
C ILE A 103 -80.36 -25.27 -23.30
N SER A 104 -79.58 -24.76 -22.33
CA SER A 104 -79.81 -23.45 -21.73
C SER A 104 -79.27 -22.37 -22.68
N THR A 105 -80.15 -21.84 -23.52
CA THR A 105 -79.92 -20.57 -24.23
C THR A 105 -80.11 -19.41 -23.26
N LYS A 106 -79.13 -18.49 -23.28
CA LYS A 106 -79.12 -17.22 -22.53
C LYS A 106 -80.45 -16.46 -22.55
#